data_AF-A0A1A2S2X3-F1
#
_entry.id   AF-A0A1A2S2X3-F1
#
_cell.length_a   1.000
_cell.length_b   1.000
_cell.length_c   1.000
_cell.angle_alpha   90.00
_cell.angle_beta   90.00
_cell.angle_gamma   90.00
#
_symmetry.space_group_name_H-M   'P 1'
#
loop_
_entity.id
_entity.type
_entity.pdbx_description
1 polymer ?
#
loop_
_entity_poly.entity_id
_entity_poly.type
_entity_poly.pdbx_seq_one_letter_code
_entity_poly.pdbx_strand_id
1 'polypeptide(L)'
;MKILARFRKTAPAPIYDRIGGHEAIEVVVEDFYVRVLADDELSGFFTGTNMSRLKGKQVEFFAAALGGPEPYSGAPMKQVHQGRGITMHHFSLVAGHLADSLAAAGVPSETVTEILGAIAPLAPEIATGDAGKVRI
;
A
#
# COMPACT_ATOMS: atom_id res chain seq x y z
N MET A 1 32.94 22.96 -33.25
CA MET A 1 32.24 22.95 -31.95
C MET A 1 30.73 23.10 -32.16
N LYS A 2 29.93 22.09 -31.80
CA LYS A 2 28.47 22.20 -31.64
C LYS A 2 28.08 21.32 -30.46
N ILE A 3 27.94 21.91 -29.28
CA ILE A 3 27.36 21.26 -28.10
C ILE A 3 25.86 21.42 -28.24
N LEU A 4 25.17 20.35 -28.66
CA LEU A 4 23.72 20.24 -28.52
C LEU A 4 23.44 19.79 -27.09
N ALA A 5 23.17 20.75 -26.20
CA ALA A 5 22.60 20.45 -24.90
C ALA A 5 21.20 19.86 -25.11
N ARG A 6 21.08 18.54 -24.93
CA ARG A 6 19.78 17.88 -24.83
C ARG A 6 19.17 18.33 -23.52
N PHE A 7 18.11 19.14 -23.58
CA PHE A 7 17.22 19.36 -22.44
C PHE A 7 16.57 18.01 -22.09
N ARG A 8 17.16 17.29 -21.13
CA ARG A 8 16.45 16.19 -20.45
C ARG A 8 15.37 16.85 -19.60
N LYS A 9 14.10 16.62 -19.95
CA LYS A 9 12.99 16.83 -19.04
C LYS A 9 13.17 15.80 -17.91
N THR A 10 13.64 16.23 -16.75
CA THR A 10 13.75 15.36 -15.58
C THR A 10 12.34 14.90 -15.24
N ALA A 11 12.10 13.59 -15.19
CA ALA A 11 10.84 13.08 -14.66
C ALA A 11 10.69 13.61 -13.22
N PRO A 12 9.45 13.89 -12.76
CA PRO A 12 9.24 14.23 -11.35
C PRO A 12 9.89 13.15 -10.47
N ALA A 13 10.46 13.56 -9.34
CA ALA A 13 11.00 12.59 -8.38
C ALA A 13 9.89 11.58 -8.00
N PRO A 14 10.24 10.28 -7.86
CA PRO A 14 9.33 9.26 -7.34
C PRO A 14 8.62 9.72 -6.06
N ILE A 15 7.40 9.23 -5.84
CA ILE A 15 6.65 9.49 -4.61
C ILE A 15 7.47 9.03 -3.40
N TYR A 16 8.18 7.91 -3.53
CA TYR A 16 9.11 7.39 -2.53
C TYR A 16 10.08 8.46 -2.00
N ASP A 17 10.76 9.20 -2.88
CA ASP A 17 11.72 10.24 -2.47
C ASP A 17 11.00 11.43 -1.83
N ARG A 18 9.82 11.78 -2.34
CA ARG A 18 9.02 12.93 -1.86
C ARG A 18 8.50 12.75 -0.43
N ILE A 19 8.25 11.51 -0.01
CA ILE A 19 7.72 11.21 1.33
C ILE A 19 8.80 10.90 2.37
N GLY A 20 10.09 10.93 1.99
CA GLY A 20 11.20 10.64 2.91
C GLY A 20 11.75 9.21 2.84
N GLY A 21 11.38 8.45 1.80
CA GLY A 21 11.95 7.14 1.51
C GLY A 21 11.58 6.05 2.52
N HIS A 22 12.50 5.11 2.72
CA HIS A 22 12.26 3.87 3.47
C HIS A 22 11.79 4.10 4.90
N GLU A 23 12.50 4.94 5.66
CA GLU A 23 12.21 5.19 7.07
C GLU A 23 10.80 5.77 7.27
N ALA A 24 10.37 6.67 6.38
CA ALA A 24 9.02 7.21 6.41
C ALA A 24 7.96 6.13 6.13
N ILE A 25 8.23 5.21 5.21
CA ILE A 25 7.32 4.09 4.91
C ILE A 25 7.25 3.12 6.10
N GLU A 26 8.36 2.84 6.80
CA GLU A 26 8.35 2.01 8.01
C GLU A 26 7.42 2.59 9.09
N VAL A 27 7.51 3.90 9.33
CA VAL A 27 6.63 4.61 10.29
C VAL A 27 5.17 4.51 9.88
N VAL A 28 4.87 4.74 8.60
CA VAL A 28 3.49 4.64 8.07
C VAL A 28 2.96 3.22 8.19
N VAL A 29 3.76 2.21 7.87
CA VAL A 29 3.34 0.80 7.94
C VAL A 29 3.10 0.37 9.39
N GLU A 30 3.89 0.87 10.33
CA GLU A 30 3.69 0.59 11.75
C GLU A 30 2.32 1.09 12.24
N ASP A 31 2.01 2.37 12.00
CA ASP A 31 0.70 2.97 12.36
C ASP A 31 -0.46 2.33 11.59
N PHE A 32 -0.26 2.05 10.31
CA PHE A 32 -1.24 1.39 9.45
C PHE A 32 -1.71 0.05 10.03
N TYR A 33 -0.80 -0.79 10.49
CA TYR A 33 -1.20 -2.06 11.09
C TYR A 33 -1.74 -1.92 12.51
N VAL A 34 -1.40 -0.86 13.27
CA VAL A 34 -2.10 -0.56 14.52
C VAL A 34 -3.58 -0.32 14.24
N ARG A 35 -3.91 0.46 13.21
CA ARG A 35 -5.30 0.75 12.81
C ARG A 35 -6.02 -0.47 12.26
N VAL A 36 -5.41 -1.19 11.33
CA VAL A 36 -6.00 -2.39 10.70
C VAL A 36 -6.28 -3.48 11.74
N LEU A 37 -5.41 -3.67 12.73
CA LEU A 37 -5.61 -4.67 13.78
C LEU A 37 -6.62 -4.23 14.85
N ALA A 38 -6.90 -2.93 14.96
CA ALA A 38 -7.94 -2.38 15.85
C ALA A 38 -9.33 -2.35 15.20
N ASP A 39 -9.43 -2.63 13.90
CA ASP A 39 -10.69 -2.68 13.16
C ASP A 39 -11.32 -4.08 13.27
N ASP A 40 -12.51 -4.16 13.86
CA ASP A 40 -13.23 -5.42 14.08
C ASP A 40 -13.62 -6.14 12.77
N GLU A 41 -13.75 -5.42 11.65
CA GLU A 41 -14.06 -5.99 10.34
C GLU A 41 -12.81 -6.55 9.63
N LEU A 42 -11.61 -6.16 10.07
CA LEU A 42 -10.34 -6.55 9.43
C LEU A 42 -9.47 -7.47 10.28
N SER A 43 -9.46 -7.27 11.60
CA SER A 43 -8.53 -7.94 12.52
C SER A 43 -8.55 -9.48 12.40
N GLY A 44 -9.73 -10.06 12.15
CA GLY A 44 -9.92 -11.49 11.95
C GLY A 44 -9.07 -12.10 10.84
N PHE A 45 -8.80 -11.37 9.74
CA PHE A 45 -7.98 -11.84 8.61
C PHE A 45 -6.51 -12.07 8.99
N PHE A 46 -6.05 -11.48 10.08
CA PHE A 46 -4.66 -11.51 10.54
C PHE A 46 -4.42 -12.51 11.67
N THR A 47 -5.44 -13.24 12.11
CA THR A 47 -5.29 -14.30 13.14
C THR A 47 -4.21 -15.31 12.75
N GLY A 48 -3.22 -15.52 13.62
CA GLY A 48 -2.10 -16.44 13.38
C GLY A 48 -1.04 -15.93 12.40
N THR A 49 -1.13 -14.68 11.95
CA THR A 49 -0.15 -14.06 11.05
C THR A 49 1.10 -13.63 11.83
N ASN A 50 2.28 -13.91 11.29
CA ASN A 50 3.52 -13.30 11.78
C ASN A 50 3.57 -11.82 11.35
N MET A 51 3.14 -10.93 12.24
CA MET A 51 3.02 -9.50 11.95
C MET A 51 4.34 -8.82 11.63
N SER A 52 5.44 -9.22 12.29
CA SER A 52 6.77 -8.66 11.99
C SER A 52 7.18 -8.94 10.54
N ARG A 53 7.01 -10.20 10.10
CA ARG A 53 7.28 -10.59 8.72
C ARG A 53 6.36 -9.89 7.73
N LEU A 54 5.08 -9.76 8.06
CA LEU A 54 4.10 -9.08 7.22
C LEU A 54 4.45 -7.59 7.03
N LYS A 55 4.74 -6.88 8.13
CA LYS A 55 5.13 -5.45 8.09
C LYS A 55 6.33 -5.22 7.19
N GLY A 56 7.39 -6.04 7.31
CA GLY A 56 8.55 -5.95 6.43
C GLY A 56 8.19 -6.11 4.94
N LYS A 57 7.29 -7.06 4.62
CA LYS A 57 6.81 -7.23 3.24
C LYS A 57 5.92 -6.09 2.75
N GLN A 58 5.14 -5.48 3.65
CA GLN A 58 4.33 -4.31 3.32
C GLN A 58 5.21 -3.07 3.05
N VAL A 59 6.29 -2.87 3.81
CA VAL A 59 7.29 -1.82 3.55
C VAL A 59 7.95 -2.02 2.20
N GLU A 60 8.46 -3.24 1.92
CA GLU A 60 9.04 -3.57 0.61
C GLU A 60 8.05 -3.29 -0.53
N PHE A 61 6.79 -3.70 -0.35
CA PHE A 61 5.75 -3.52 -1.35
C PHE A 61 5.45 -2.04 -1.62
N PHE A 62 5.23 -1.23 -0.57
CA PHE A 62 4.96 0.19 -0.73
C PHE A 62 6.18 0.93 -1.29
N ALA A 63 7.39 0.61 -0.85
CA ALA A 63 8.59 1.21 -1.41
C ALA A 63 8.67 0.98 -2.92
N ALA A 64 8.49 -0.26 -3.38
CA ALA A 64 8.50 -0.60 -4.80
C ALA A 64 7.35 0.10 -5.57
N ALA A 65 6.13 0.08 -5.03
CA ALA A 65 4.95 0.67 -5.65
C ALA A 65 5.07 2.20 -5.82
N LEU A 66 5.81 2.86 -4.92
CA LEU A 66 6.02 4.31 -4.92
C LEU A 66 7.28 4.74 -5.69
N GLY A 67 7.93 3.80 -6.39
CA GLY A 67 9.09 4.05 -7.24
C GLY A 67 10.43 4.05 -6.49
N GLY A 68 10.49 3.40 -5.34
CA GLY A 68 11.72 3.15 -4.61
C GLY A 68 12.69 2.24 -5.38
N PRO A 69 13.96 2.18 -4.95
CA PRO A 69 15.02 1.53 -5.72
C PRO A 69 14.99 -0.01 -5.64
N GLU A 70 14.40 -0.56 -4.58
CA GLU A 70 14.38 -2.00 -4.32
C GLU A 70 13.07 -2.65 -4.81
N PRO A 71 13.13 -3.85 -5.41
CA PRO A 71 11.95 -4.56 -5.85
C PRO A 71 11.21 -5.23 -4.68
N TYR A 72 9.90 -5.38 -4.83
CA TYR A 72 9.11 -6.25 -3.94
C TYR A 72 9.48 -7.72 -4.18
N SER A 73 9.84 -8.43 -3.10
CA SER A 73 10.31 -9.83 -3.17
C SER A 73 9.28 -10.86 -2.70
N GLY A 74 8.08 -10.42 -2.32
CA GLY A 74 7.03 -11.31 -1.84
C GLY A 74 6.20 -11.93 -2.97
N ALA A 75 5.25 -12.77 -2.58
CA ALA A 75 4.35 -13.40 -3.54
C ALA A 75 3.35 -12.38 -4.14
N PRO A 76 2.85 -12.62 -5.37
CA PRO A 76 1.90 -11.74 -6.04
C PRO A 76 0.64 -11.44 -5.21
N MET A 77 0.08 -10.24 -5.36
CA MET A 77 -1.08 -9.78 -4.59
C MET A 77 -2.27 -10.73 -4.72
N LYS A 78 -2.58 -11.17 -5.94
CA LYS A 78 -3.61 -12.19 -6.16
C LYS A 78 -3.38 -13.47 -5.35
N GLN A 79 -2.15 -14.00 -5.35
CA GLN A 79 -1.84 -15.27 -4.69
C GLN A 79 -1.97 -15.17 -3.17
N VAL A 80 -1.46 -14.08 -2.57
CA VAL A 80 -1.46 -13.96 -1.09
C VAL A 80 -2.85 -13.69 -0.52
N HIS A 81 -3.76 -13.10 -1.31
CA HIS A 81 -5.11 -12.74 -0.90
C HIS A 81 -6.20 -13.73 -1.37
N GLN A 82 -5.87 -14.68 -2.27
CA GLN A 82 -6.80 -15.65 -2.82
C GLN A 82 -7.49 -16.48 -1.73
N GLY A 83 -8.80 -16.69 -1.88
CA GLY A 83 -9.59 -17.59 -1.04
C GLY A 83 -9.86 -17.08 0.38
N ARG A 84 -9.46 -15.84 0.69
CA ARG A 84 -9.68 -15.24 2.03
C ARG A 84 -11.06 -14.63 2.21
N GLY A 85 -11.85 -14.44 1.14
CA GLY A 85 -13.16 -13.78 1.22
C GLY A 85 -13.06 -12.25 1.37
N ILE A 86 -11.96 -11.65 0.92
CA ILE A 86 -11.76 -10.19 0.95
C ILE A 86 -12.68 -9.54 -0.08
N THR A 87 -13.53 -8.62 0.34
CA THR A 87 -14.48 -7.90 -0.51
C THR A 87 -13.96 -6.49 -0.82
N MET A 88 -14.65 -5.78 -1.72
CA MET A 88 -14.36 -4.37 -1.97
C MET A 88 -14.57 -3.48 -0.73
N HIS A 89 -15.46 -3.89 0.18
CA HIS A 89 -15.65 -3.21 1.47
C HIS A 89 -14.37 -3.29 2.32
N HIS A 90 -13.83 -4.50 2.53
CA HIS A 90 -12.57 -4.68 3.28
C HIS A 90 -11.40 -3.93 2.64
N PHE A 91 -11.31 -3.94 1.30
CA PHE A 91 -10.28 -3.17 0.58
C PHE A 91 -10.42 -1.66 0.84
N SER A 92 -11.65 -1.14 0.87
CA SER A 92 -11.92 0.27 1.14
C SER A 92 -11.55 0.66 2.57
N LEU A 93 -11.84 -0.20 3.56
CA LEU A 93 -11.40 0.00 4.95
C LEU A 93 -9.87 0.06 5.04
N VAL A 94 -9.17 -0.88 4.41
CA VAL A 94 -7.70 -0.89 4.34
C VAL A 94 -7.15 0.38 3.69
N ALA A 95 -7.75 0.83 2.57
CA ALA A 95 -7.34 2.07 1.92
C ALA A 95 -7.58 3.31 2.80
N GLY A 96 -8.67 3.33 3.57
CA GLY A 96 -8.95 4.36 4.57
C GLY A 96 -7.89 4.41 5.67
N HIS A 97 -7.56 3.27 6.26
CA HIS A 97 -6.52 3.19 7.29
C HIS A 97 -5.14 3.60 6.77
N LEU A 98 -4.82 3.28 5.52
CA LEU A 98 -3.60 3.77 4.87
C LEU A 98 -3.60 5.29 4.72
N ALA A 99 -4.72 5.88 4.28
CA ALA A 99 -4.87 7.33 4.15
C ALA A 99 -4.68 8.03 5.51
N ASP A 100 -5.29 7.51 6.56
CA ASP A 100 -5.18 8.06 7.91
C ASP A 100 -3.74 7.97 8.46
N SER A 101 -3.04 6.88 8.16
CA SER A 101 -1.65 6.68 8.61
C SER A 101 -0.69 7.63 7.89
N LEU A 102 -0.88 7.84 6.59
CA LEU A 102 -0.11 8.82 5.81
C LEU A 102 -0.38 10.25 6.31
N ALA A 103 -1.65 10.59 6.56
CA ALA A 103 -2.01 11.89 7.10
C ALA A 103 -1.42 12.11 8.51
N ALA A 104 -1.45 11.10 9.37
CA ALA A 104 -0.83 11.14 10.70
C ALA A 104 0.70 11.32 10.64
N ALA A 105 1.35 10.77 9.62
CA ALA A 105 2.77 10.97 9.33
C ALA A 105 3.09 12.35 8.71
N GLY A 106 2.09 13.21 8.51
CA GLY A 106 2.27 14.56 7.96
C GLY A 106 2.42 14.61 6.44
N VAL A 107 2.06 13.54 5.73
CA VAL A 107 2.09 13.51 4.26
C VAL A 107 1.02 14.48 3.71
N PRO A 108 1.37 15.41 2.80
CA PRO A 108 0.40 16.34 2.22
C PRO A 108 -0.75 15.63 1.51
N SER A 109 -1.96 16.18 1.62
CA SER A 109 -3.19 15.56 1.10
C SER A 109 -3.14 15.20 -0.39
N GLU A 110 -2.47 16.02 -1.21
CA GLU A 110 -2.25 15.73 -2.62
C GLU A 110 -1.37 14.49 -2.81
N THR A 111 -0.36 14.32 -1.97
CA THR A 111 0.54 13.17 -2.01
C THR A 111 -0.15 11.91 -1.48
N VAL A 112 -1.01 12.03 -0.45
CA VAL A 112 -1.87 10.92 0.00
C VAL A 112 -2.76 10.45 -1.16
N THR A 113 -3.38 11.38 -1.89
CA THR A 113 -4.23 11.06 -3.04
C THR A 113 -3.46 10.33 -4.13
N GLU A 114 -2.24 10.77 -4.44
CA GLU A 114 -1.36 10.10 -5.41
C GLU A 114 -1.01 8.67 -4.96
N ILE A 115 -0.68 8.48 -3.68
CA ILE A 115 -0.36 7.15 -3.11
C ILE A 115 -1.57 6.22 -3.22
N LEU A 116 -2.75 6.66 -2.80
CA LEU A 116 -3.97 5.86 -2.92
C LEU A 116 -4.28 5.53 -4.39
N GLY A 117 -4.02 6.45 -5.31
CA GLY A 117 -4.11 6.23 -6.75
C GLY A 117 -3.16 5.15 -7.27
N ALA A 118 -1.96 5.03 -6.70
CA ALA A 118 -1.01 3.97 -7.04
C ALA A 118 -1.43 2.58 -6.51
N ILE A 119 -2.17 2.54 -5.39
CA ILE A 119 -2.64 1.30 -4.75
C ILE A 119 -3.98 0.82 -5.31
N ALA A 120 -4.86 1.73 -5.73
CA ALA A 120 -6.21 1.41 -6.22
C ALA A 120 -6.27 0.33 -7.33
N PRO A 121 -5.34 0.25 -8.30
CA PRO A 121 -5.34 -0.79 -9.33
C PRO A 121 -5.18 -2.23 -8.81
N LEU A 122 -4.77 -2.41 -7.55
CA LEU A 122 -4.64 -3.73 -6.92
C LEU A 122 -5.97 -4.30 -6.42
N ALA A 123 -7.01 -3.47 -6.32
CA ALA A 123 -8.33 -3.88 -5.86
C ALA A 123 -8.85 -5.18 -6.53
N PRO A 124 -8.87 -5.32 -7.87
CA PRO A 124 -9.34 -6.55 -8.51
C PRO A 124 -8.46 -7.79 -8.24
N GLU A 125 -7.21 -7.62 -7.81
CA GLU A 125 -6.35 -8.75 -7.41
C GLU A 125 -6.61 -9.20 -5.96
N ILE A 126 -7.05 -8.27 -5.10
CA ILE A 126 -7.17 -8.47 -3.66
C ILE A 126 -8.62 -8.79 -3.28
N ALA A 127 -9.56 -7.97 -3.74
CA ALA A 127 -10.97 -8.01 -3.40
C ALA A 127 -11.74 -8.98 -4.33
N THR A 128 -11.47 -10.28 -4.17
CA THR A 128 -12.06 -11.35 -4.99
C THR A 128 -13.27 -12.03 -4.36
N GLY A 129 -13.67 -11.64 -3.14
CA GLY A 129 -14.86 -12.10 -2.46
C GLY A 129 -16.13 -11.44 -2.99
N ASP A 130 -17.17 -12.23 -3.25
CA ASP A 130 -18.51 -11.74 -3.55
C ASP A 130 -19.10 -11.06 -2.30
N ALA A 131 -19.58 -9.82 -2.43
CA ALA A 131 -20.30 -9.11 -1.37
C ALA A 131 -21.69 -9.72 -1.04
N GLY A 132 -22.06 -10.84 -1.68
CA GLY A 132 -23.40 -11.39 -1.61
C GLY A 132 -23.46 -12.87 -1.98
N LYS A 133 -23.01 -13.74 -1.08
CA LYS A 133 -23.58 -15.10 -0.96
C LYS A 133 -23.85 -15.41 0.50
N VAL A 134 -24.97 -14.90 1.00
CA VAL A 134 -25.71 -15.60 2.05
C VAL A 134 -26.04 -16.97 1.48
N ARG A 135 -25.36 -18.01 1.97
CA ARG A 135 -25.81 -19.39 1.77
C ARG A 135 -27.04 -19.57 2.66
N ILE A 136 -28.20 -19.50 2.04
CA ILE A 136 -29.46 -20.06 2.58
C ILE A 136 -29.33 -21.58 2.67
#